data_AF-A0A9Y3RBI1-F1
#
_entry.id   AF-A0A9Y3RBI1-F1
#
_cell.length_a   1.000
_cell.length_b   1.000
_cell.length_c   1.000
_cell.angle_alpha   90.00
_cell.angle_beta   90.00
_cell.angle_gamma   90.00
#
_symmetry.space_group_name_H-M   'P 1'
#
loop_
_entity.id
_entity.type
_entity.pdbx_description
1 polymer ?
#
loop_
_entity_poly.entity_id
_entity_poly.type
_entity_poly.pdbx_seq_one_letter_code
_entity_poly.pdbx_strand_id
1 'polypeptide(L)'
;MTTRQSVMLLVVLVLSLPGLIHSFKPLFNSNSFTHREITRIAVLRKTAEVCQDIAASKGLDFNLIVSASVVKAHAKKENYIRGRWSLGQICHTLQDFYSHSNWVELGNKAPYSALIRPDQPLKNLAGQNTPTCRSCVGENCTNNILPDVLNQGLLTSGYFSIISSSKPTGKCSHGGSADRTSRRDPVGGINKDTLDSSHGFRHNEAANLAIRATMELLEDIRLVAGDTNFMR
;
A
#
# COMPACT_ATOMS: atom_id res chain seq x y z
N MET A 1 25.17 8.16 30.50
CA MET A 1 25.13 6.83 29.84
C MET A 1 23.98 5.95 30.37
N THR A 2 22.80 6.52 30.67
CA THR A 2 21.71 5.82 31.37
C THR A 2 20.40 5.76 30.56
N THR A 3 20.22 6.58 29.53
CA THR A 3 19.00 6.63 28.70
C THR A 3 18.91 5.51 27.65
N ARG A 4 20.05 4.95 27.22
CA ARG A 4 20.10 3.87 26.21
C ARG A 4 19.66 2.51 26.76
N GLN A 5 19.87 2.25 28.05
CA GLN A 5 19.47 1.01 28.71
C GLN A 5 17.96 0.99 29.02
N SER A 6 17.36 2.14 29.34
CA SER A 6 15.92 2.23 29.61
C SER A 6 15.04 1.93 28.40
N VAL A 7 15.48 2.34 27.19
CA VAL A 7 14.75 2.06 25.94
C VAL A 7 14.83 0.58 25.57
N MET A 8 16.00 -0.06 25.75
CA MET A 8 16.14 -1.50 25.52
C MET A 8 15.30 -2.33 26.50
N LEU A 9 15.20 -1.91 27.77
CA LEU A 9 14.36 -2.61 28.76
C LEU A 9 12.86 -2.51 28.42
N LEU A 10 12.39 -1.35 27.95
CA LEU A 10 10.99 -1.14 27.55
C LEU A 10 10.59 -1.99 26.33
N VAL A 11 11.49 -2.17 25.36
CA VAL A 11 11.25 -3.01 24.18
C VAL A 11 11.16 -4.49 24.58
N VAL A 12 11.98 -4.96 25.52
CA VAL A 12 11.96 -6.36 25.99
C VAL A 12 10.73 -6.65 26.85
N LEU A 13 10.26 -5.68 27.65
CA LEU A 13 9.05 -5.82 28.48
C LEU A 13 7.77 -5.89 27.63
N VAL A 14 7.73 -5.15 26.52
CA VAL A 14 6.61 -5.16 25.55
C VAL A 14 6.54 -6.49 24.78
N LEU A 15 7.68 -7.15 24.54
CA LEU A 15 7.75 -8.44 23.83
C LEU A 15 7.43 -9.66 24.71
N SER A 16 7.35 -9.51 26.03
CA SER A 16 7.17 -10.61 27.00
C SER A 16 5.75 -10.70 27.58
N LEU A 17 4.83 -9.81 27.18
CA LEU A 17 3.42 -9.87 27.57
C LEU A 17 2.62 -10.70 26.54
N PRO A 18 2.10 -11.89 26.90
CA PRO A 18 1.21 -12.64 26.02
C PRO A 18 -0.11 -11.89 25.90
N GLY A 19 -0.34 -11.22 24.77
CA GLY A 19 -1.58 -10.46 24.52
C GLY A 19 -1.43 -9.18 23.72
N LEU A 20 -0.20 -8.72 23.43
CA LEU A 20 0.00 -7.63 22.47
C LEU A 20 -0.11 -8.20 21.05
N ILE A 21 -1.33 -8.12 20.54
CA ILE A 21 -1.73 -8.11 19.13
C ILE A 21 -0.50 -7.85 18.25
N HIS A 22 -0.10 -8.85 17.49
CA HIS A 22 0.91 -8.71 16.45
C HIS A 22 0.38 -7.76 15.37
N SER A 23 0.46 -6.46 15.65
CA SER A 23 0.27 -5.40 14.69
C SER A 23 1.14 -5.72 13.49
N PHE A 24 0.55 -5.61 12.29
CA PHE A 24 1.16 -5.86 10.98
C PHE A 24 2.29 -4.87 10.62
N LYS A 25 3.16 -4.55 11.56
CA LYS A 25 4.38 -3.79 11.33
C LYS A 25 5.54 -4.78 11.38
N PRO A 26 5.98 -5.36 10.23
CA PRO A 26 7.23 -6.10 10.22
C PRO A 26 8.34 -5.15 10.66
N LEU A 27 8.84 -5.36 11.88
CA LEU A 27 9.78 -4.49 12.61
C LEU A 27 11.15 -4.30 11.90
N PHE A 28 11.33 -4.85 10.70
CA PHE A 28 12.60 -4.88 9.96
C PHE A 28 12.52 -4.35 8.52
N ASN A 29 11.39 -3.78 8.08
CA ASN A 29 11.35 -3.10 6.79
C ASN A 29 10.54 -1.80 6.86
N SER A 30 11.22 -0.72 7.23
CA SER A 30 10.69 0.64 7.37
C SER A 30 10.44 1.35 6.03
N ASN A 31 10.43 0.62 4.92
CA ASN A 31 10.29 1.19 3.59
C ASN A 31 8.84 1.07 3.14
N SER A 32 8.19 2.21 2.89
CA SER A 32 6.98 2.25 2.06
C SER A 32 7.30 1.64 0.69
N PHE A 33 6.33 0.94 0.08
CA PHE A 33 6.48 0.45 -1.27
C PHE A 33 6.62 1.66 -2.22
N THR A 34 7.78 1.79 -2.86
CA THR A 34 8.01 2.82 -3.86
C THR A 34 6.99 2.72 -4.99
N HIS A 35 6.64 3.82 -5.67
CA HIS A 35 5.82 3.71 -6.90
C HIS A 35 6.45 2.76 -7.92
N ARG A 36 7.79 2.64 -7.95
CA ARG A 36 8.49 1.60 -8.74
C ARG A 36 8.17 0.19 -8.26
N GLU A 37 8.04 -0.05 -6.96
CA GLU A 37 7.63 -1.34 -6.38
C GLU A 37 6.14 -1.58 -6.55
N ILE A 38 5.27 -0.58 -6.42
CA ILE A 38 3.84 -0.69 -6.73
C ILE A 38 3.64 -0.96 -8.22
N THR A 39 4.31 -0.23 -9.10
CA THR A 39 4.31 -0.46 -10.55
C THR A 39 4.96 -1.81 -10.88
N ARG A 40 6.05 -2.21 -10.22
CA ARG A 40 6.61 -3.56 -10.38
C ARG A 40 5.66 -4.61 -9.88
N ILE A 41 4.94 -4.41 -8.78
CA ILE A 41 3.92 -5.34 -8.29
C ILE A 41 2.77 -5.39 -9.28
N ALA A 42 2.34 -4.27 -9.86
CA ALA A 42 1.29 -4.23 -10.87
C ALA A 42 1.74 -4.89 -12.19
N VAL A 43 2.97 -4.64 -12.63
CA VAL A 43 3.59 -5.30 -13.79
C VAL A 43 3.82 -6.77 -13.50
N LEU A 44 4.35 -7.14 -12.34
CA LEU A 44 4.52 -8.53 -11.93
C LEU A 44 3.17 -9.22 -11.73
N ARG A 45 2.11 -8.51 -11.33
CA ARG A 45 0.72 -8.99 -11.33
C ARG A 45 0.24 -9.26 -12.74
N LYS A 46 0.46 -8.34 -13.67
CA LYS A 46 0.04 -8.52 -15.06
C LYS A 46 0.86 -9.59 -15.79
N THR A 47 2.17 -9.61 -15.57
CA THR A 47 3.07 -10.67 -16.01
C THR A 47 2.71 -11.98 -15.33
N ALA A 48 2.29 -11.98 -14.07
CA ALA A 48 1.80 -13.17 -13.39
C ALA A 48 0.48 -13.65 -13.95
N GLU A 49 -0.46 -12.79 -14.32
CA GLU A 49 -1.68 -13.20 -15.02
C GLU A 49 -1.31 -13.93 -16.32
N VAL A 50 -0.44 -13.33 -17.13
CA VAL A 50 0.06 -13.96 -18.37
C VAL A 50 0.82 -15.26 -18.07
N CYS A 51 1.67 -15.28 -17.04
CA CYS A 51 2.41 -16.48 -16.64
C CYS A 51 1.50 -17.55 -16.02
N GLN A 52 0.38 -17.17 -15.39
CA GLN A 52 -0.65 -18.08 -14.89
C GLN A 52 -1.42 -18.69 -16.04
N ASP A 53 -1.78 -17.93 -17.07
CA ASP A 53 -2.41 -18.45 -18.29
C ASP A 53 -1.47 -19.43 -19.02
N ILE A 54 -0.18 -19.10 -19.09
CA ILE A 54 0.86 -19.99 -19.65
C ILE A 54 1.09 -21.22 -18.77
N ALA A 55 1.09 -21.06 -17.45
CA ALA A 55 1.30 -22.17 -16.52
C ALA A 55 0.08 -23.11 -16.52
N ALA A 56 -1.14 -22.58 -16.53
CA ALA A 56 -2.38 -23.34 -16.64
C ALA A 56 -2.46 -24.12 -17.96
N SER A 57 -2.09 -23.50 -19.09
CA SER A 57 -2.02 -24.19 -20.39
C SER A 57 -0.92 -25.26 -20.46
N LYS A 58 0.04 -25.25 -19.53
CA LYS A 58 1.13 -26.24 -19.42
C LYS A 58 1.01 -27.18 -18.22
N GLY A 59 -0.07 -27.08 -17.43
CA GLY A 59 -0.24 -27.88 -16.22
C GLY A 59 0.78 -27.60 -15.11
N LEU A 60 1.36 -26.39 -15.06
CA LEU A 60 2.36 -25.97 -14.07
C LEU A 60 1.70 -25.08 -13.00
N ASP A 61 2.17 -25.19 -11.75
CA ASP A 61 1.70 -24.35 -10.62
C ASP A 61 2.54 -23.05 -10.55
N PHE A 62 1.90 -21.89 -10.74
CA PHE A 62 2.56 -20.58 -10.70
C PHE A 62 1.84 -19.65 -9.71
N ASN A 63 2.57 -19.12 -8.72
CA ASN A 63 2.04 -18.29 -7.65
C ASN A 63 2.82 -16.97 -7.50
N LEU A 64 2.12 -15.83 -7.55
CA LEU A 64 2.70 -14.51 -7.39
C LEU A 64 2.63 -14.00 -5.95
N ILE A 65 3.80 -13.67 -5.39
CA ILE A 65 4.09 -13.36 -3.97
C ILE A 65 3.20 -12.27 -3.32
N VAL A 66 2.53 -11.38 -4.08
CA VAL A 66 1.78 -10.22 -3.53
C VAL A 66 0.33 -10.16 -4.04
N SER A 67 -0.43 -11.22 -3.78
CA SER A 67 -1.85 -11.30 -4.10
C SER A 67 -2.61 -12.11 -3.04
N ALA A 68 -3.90 -11.85 -2.89
CA ALA A 68 -4.75 -12.61 -1.97
C ALA A 68 -4.70 -14.12 -2.28
N SER A 69 -4.50 -14.50 -3.55
CA SER A 69 -4.35 -15.90 -3.97
C SER A 69 -3.12 -16.59 -3.34
N VAL A 70 -2.02 -15.88 -3.08
CA VAL A 70 -0.87 -16.47 -2.37
C VAL A 70 -1.17 -16.72 -0.90
N VAL A 71 -1.90 -15.82 -0.23
CA VAL A 71 -2.33 -16.07 1.15
C VAL A 71 -3.27 -17.28 1.19
N LYS A 72 -4.23 -17.35 0.26
CA LYS A 72 -5.14 -18.50 0.10
C LYS A 72 -4.38 -19.80 -0.17
N ALA A 73 -3.35 -19.77 -1.03
CA ALA A 73 -2.52 -20.93 -1.34
C ALA A 73 -1.70 -21.40 -0.12
N HIS A 74 -1.12 -20.46 0.64
CA HIS A 74 -0.43 -20.78 1.89
C HIS A 74 -1.38 -21.35 2.94
N ALA A 75 -2.58 -20.79 3.09
CA ALA A 75 -3.60 -21.32 4.00
C ALA A 75 -4.01 -22.75 3.63
N LYS A 76 -4.25 -23.04 2.34
CA LYS A 76 -4.55 -24.40 1.85
C LYS A 76 -3.43 -25.40 2.09
N LYS A 77 -2.17 -24.95 2.03
CA LYS A 77 -0.98 -25.78 2.29
C LYS A 77 -0.55 -25.76 3.77
N GLU A 78 -1.38 -25.22 4.66
CA GLU A 78 -1.11 -25.05 6.11
C GLU A 78 0.21 -24.31 6.43
N ASN A 79 0.68 -23.49 5.49
CA ASN A 79 1.90 -22.69 5.64
C ASN A 79 1.57 -21.33 6.26
N TYR A 80 1.04 -21.34 7.49
CA TYR A 80 0.48 -20.16 8.14
C TYR A 80 1.50 -19.03 8.34
N ILE A 81 2.76 -19.33 8.62
CA ILE A 81 3.82 -18.32 8.78
C ILE A 81 4.01 -17.51 7.49
N ARG A 82 4.14 -18.18 6.35
CA ARG A 82 4.22 -17.48 5.05
C ARG A 82 2.91 -16.80 4.69
N GLY A 83 1.78 -17.43 5.03
CA GLY A 83 0.45 -16.84 4.86
C GLY A 83 0.32 -15.49 5.56
N ARG A 84 0.69 -15.40 6.85
CA ARG A 84 0.68 -14.15 7.62
C ARG A 84 1.68 -13.12 7.09
N TRP A 85 2.87 -13.57 6.67
CA TRP A 85 3.86 -12.68 6.05
C TRP A 85 3.34 -12.04 4.76
N SER A 86 2.74 -12.83 3.88
CA SER A 86 2.10 -12.33 2.65
C SER A 86 0.89 -11.46 2.97
N LEU A 87 0.06 -11.84 3.93
CA LEU A 87 -1.08 -11.03 4.38
C LEU A 87 -0.62 -9.64 4.87
N GLY A 88 0.42 -9.59 5.71
CA GLY A 88 0.97 -8.33 6.20
C GLY A 88 1.49 -7.42 5.09
N GLN A 89 2.13 -7.99 4.06
CA GLN A 89 2.55 -7.20 2.89
C GLN A 89 1.36 -6.61 2.14
N ILE A 90 0.28 -7.38 1.94
CA ILE A 90 -0.94 -6.89 1.26
C ILE A 90 -1.62 -5.82 2.11
N CYS A 91 -1.79 -6.03 3.42
CA CYS A 91 -2.36 -5.04 4.34
C CYS A 91 -1.56 -3.72 4.30
N HIS A 92 -0.23 -3.80 4.30
CA HIS A 92 0.64 -2.63 4.15
C HIS A 92 0.41 -1.93 2.81
N THR A 93 0.34 -2.66 1.70
CA THR A 93 0.03 -2.06 0.38
C THR A 93 -1.33 -1.37 0.34
N LEU A 94 -2.36 -1.94 0.99
CA LEU A 94 -3.68 -1.30 1.08
C LEU A 94 -3.61 0.00 1.86
N GLN A 95 -2.96 0.00 3.03
CA GLN A 95 -2.78 1.20 3.85
C GLN A 95 -2.01 2.29 3.08
N ASP A 96 -0.88 1.92 2.48
CA ASP A 96 -0.04 2.83 1.68
C ASP A 96 -0.81 3.39 0.47
N PHE A 97 -1.62 2.58 -0.21
CA PHE A 97 -2.47 3.06 -1.29
C PHE A 97 -3.45 4.15 -0.82
N TYR A 98 -4.20 3.93 0.26
CA TYR A 98 -5.15 4.95 0.72
C TYR A 98 -4.46 6.17 1.31
N SER A 99 -3.26 6.01 1.89
CA SER A 99 -2.48 7.13 2.40
C SER A 99 -1.84 7.97 1.30
N HIS A 100 -1.45 7.37 0.16
CA HIS A 100 -0.59 8.00 -0.84
C HIS A 100 -1.11 8.00 -2.28
N SER A 101 -2.35 7.60 -2.50
CA SER A 101 -3.08 7.83 -3.74
C SER A 101 -4.06 9.00 -3.62
N ASN A 102 -4.64 9.42 -4.74
CA ASN A 102 -5.72 10.40 -4.77
C ASN A 102 -7.13 9.79 -4.57
N TRP A 103 -7.24 8.55 -4.10
CA TRP A 103 -8.51 7.83 -4.06
C TRP A 103 -9.60 8.57 -3.26
N VAL A 104 -9.24 9.13 -2.10
CA VAL A 104 -10.16 9.95 -1.28
C VAL A 104 -10.42 11.32 -1.88
N GLU A 105 -9.43 11.92 -2.54
CA GLU A 105 -9.54 13.20 -3.23
C GLU A 105 -10.47 13.12 -4.45
N LEU A 106 -10.58 11.95 -5.09
CA LEU A 106 -11.58 11.64 -6.11
C LEU A 106 -13.01 11.50 -5.55
N GLY A 107 -13.20 11.63 -4.23
CA GLY A 107 -14.50 11.52 -3.58
C GLY A 107 -14.97 10.08 -3.37
N ASN A 108 -14.14 9.07 -3.65
CA ASN A 108 -14.54 7.68 -3.47
C ASN A 108 -14.80 7.37 -1.99
N LYS A 109 -15.93 6.74 -1.72
CA LYS A 109 -16.35 6.33 -0.38
C LYS A 109 -16.37 4.82 -0.20
N ALA A 110 -15.96 4.03 -1.18
CA ALA A 110 -15.85 2.57 -1.09
C ALA A 110 -14.40 2.10 -1.32
N PRO A 111 -14.01 0.93 -0.79
CA PRO A 111 -12.74 0.30 -1.11
C PRO A 111 -12.57 0.07 -2.61
N TYR A 112 -11.33 0.15 -3.09
CA TYR A 112 -11.02 -0.22 -4.46
C TYR A 112 -10.73 -1.72 -4.59
N SER A 113 -11.80 -2.52 -4.78
CA SER A 113 -11.72 -3.99 -4.83
C SER A 113 -10.70 -4.55 -5.85
N ALA A 114 -10.38 -3.80 -6.90
CA ALA A 114 -9.35 -4.18 -7.89
C ALA A 114 -7.93 -4.30 -7.29
N LEU A 115 -7.68 -3.74 -6.09
CA LEU A 115 -6.41 -3.97 -5.38
C LEU A 115 -6.33 -5.36 -4.74
N ILE A 116 -7.48 -5.96 -4.45
CA ILE A 116 -7.63 -7.25 -3.77
C ILE A 116 -7.84 -8.37 -4.79
N ARG A 117 -8.69 -8.12 -5.78
CA ARG A 117 -9.17 -9.08 -6.78
C ARG A 117 -8.35 -8.98 -8.08
N PRO A 118 -7.52 -9.98 -8.41
CA PRO A 118 -6.63 -9.92 -9.58
C PRO A 118 -7.38 -9.96 -10.92
N ASP A 119 -8.60 -10.48 -10.94
CA ASP A 119 -9.48 -10.53 -12.12
C ASP A 119 -10.06 -9.16 -12.50
N GLN A 120 -9.97 -8.17 -11.62
CA GLN A 120 -10.50 -6.83 -11.87
C GLN A 120 -9.42 -5.88 -12.39
N PRO A 121 -9.61 -5.24 -13.56
CA PRO A 121 -8.63 -4.31 -14.08
C PRO A 121 -8.58 -3.01 -13.26
N LEU A 122 -7.38 -2.45 -13.12
CA LEU A 122 -7.23 -1.07 -12.70
C LEU A 122 -7.80 -0.14 -13.77
N LYS A 123 -8.54 0.88 -13.37
CA LYS A 123 -9.28 1.79 -14.24
C LYS A 123 -8.81 3.22 -14.05
N ASN A 124 -8.93 4.00 -15.11
CA ASN A 124 -8.69 5.44 -15.12
C ASN A 124 -7.32 5.83 -14.56
N LEU A 125 -6.27 5.05 -14.81
CA LEU A 125 -4.92 5.39 -14.34
C LEU A 125 -4.39 6.63 -15.06
N ALA A 126 -3.78 7.55 -14.32
CA ALA A 126 -3.05 8.65 -14.92
C ALA A 126 -1.86 8.10 -15.73
N GLY A 127 -1.78 8.48 -17.01
CA GLY A 127 -0.73 8.01 -17.92
C GLY A 127 0.68 8.45 -17.47
N GLN A 128 1.72 7.78 -17.94
CA GLN A 128 3.11 8.06 -17.54
C GLN A 128 3.53 9.52 -17.75
N ASN A 129 3.06 10.13 -18.84
CA ASN A 129 3.38 11.51 -19.20
C ASN A 129 2.32 12.53 -18.78
N THR A 130 1.21 12.08 -18.18
CA THR A 130 0.16 12.96 -17.67
C THR A 130 0.65 13.62 -16.37
N PRO A 131 0.80 14.95 -16.32
CA PRO A 131 1.10 15.64 -15.06
C PRO A 131 -0.03 15.40 -14.07
N THR A 132 0.31 15.15 -12.80
CA THR A 132 -0.68 14.85 -11.76
C THR A 132 -0.61 15.74 -10.54
N CYS A 133 0.55 16.33 -10.25
CA CYS A 133 0.71 17.29 -9.17
C CYS A 133 1.45 18.55 -9.62
N ARG A 134 1.17 19.63 -8.89
CA ARG A 134 2.00 20.85 -8.79
C ARG A 134 2.66 20.90 -7.41
N SER A 135 3.69 21.73 -7.29
CA SER A 135 4.38 21.94 -6.01
C SER A 135 3.40 22.43 -4.95
N CYS A 136 3.52 21.90 -3.74
CA CYS A 136 2.68 22.29 -2.62
C CYS A 136 2.89 23.75 -2.21
N VAL A 137 1.81 24.37 -1.73
CA VAL A 137 1.84 25.66 -1.05
C VAL A 137 1.54 25.40 0.43
N GLY A 138 2.50 25.72 1.31
CA GLY A 138 2.43 25.37 2.72
C GLY A 138 2.62 23.88 3.00
N GLU A 139 2.48 23.49 4.27
CA GLU A 139 2.76 22.12 4.73
C GLU A 139 1.60 21.15 4.42
N ASN A 140 0.36 21.63 4.48
CA ASN A 140 -0.86 20.86 4.26
C ASN A 140 -1.20 20.59 2.78
N CYS A 141 -0.31 20.91 1.83
CA CYS A 141 -0.39 20.56 0.40
C CYS A 141 -1.77 20.66 -0.27
N THR A 142 -2.66 21.53 0.22
CA THR A 142 -4.03 21.59 -0.26
C THR A 142 -4.03 21.97 -1.74
N ASN A 143 -4.77 21.22 -2.55
CA ASN A 143 -4.88 21.42 -4.00
C ASN A 143 -3.57 21.22 -4.78
N ASN A 144 -2.60 20.44 -4.27
CA ASN A 144 -1.41 20.08 -5.05
C ASN A 144 -1.73 19.10 -6.21
N ILE A 145 -2.81 18.32 -6.10
CA ILE A 145 -3.31 17.47 -7.19
C ILE A 145 -3.96 18.36 -8.24
N LEU A 146 -3.60 18.15 -9.51
CA LEU A 146 -4.09 19.00 -10.59
C LEU A 146 -5.60 18.83 -10.78
N PRO A 147 -6.37 19.93 -10.96
CA PRO A 147 -7.83 19.86 -11.14
C PRO A 147 -8.25 18.92 -12.26
N ASP A 148 -7.51 18.89 -13.38
CA ASP A 148 -7.80 18.03 -14.52
C ASP A 148 -7.72 16.53 -14.17
N VAL A 149 -6.84 16.14 -13.25
CA VAL A 149 -6.77 14.76 -12.74
C VAL A 149 -8.04 14.42 -11.98
N LEU A 150 -8.52 15.33 -11.14
CA LEU A 150 -9.74 15.11 -10.35
C LEU A 150 -10.99 15.12 -11.25
N ASN A 151 -11.10 16.09 -12.16
CA ASN A 151 -12.23 16.25 -13.07
C ASN A 151 -12.37 15.07 -14.04
N GLN A 152 -11.25 14.52 -14.52
CA GLN A 152 -11.25 13.35 -15.39
C GLN A 152 -11.36 12.02 -14.62
N GLY A 153 -11.37 12.06 -13.28
CA GLY A 153 -11.42 10.85 -12.46
C GLY A 153 -10.16 9.99 -12.56
N LEU A 154 -9.00 10.60 -12.84
CA LEU A 154 -7.74 9.88 -13.03
C LEU A 154 -7.12 9.49 -11.69
N LEU A 155 -6.78 8.21 -11.54
CA LEU A 155 -6.09 7.65 -10.38
C LEU A 155 -4.58 7.86 -10.49
N THR A 156 -3.99 8.48 -9.47
CA THR A 156 -2.54 8.71 -9.32
C THR A 156 -2.10 8.37 -7.90
N SER A 157 -0.80 8.11 -7.73
CA SER A 157 -0.17 7.98 -6.41
C SER A 157 1.20 8.67 -6.38
N GLY A 158 1.75 8.78 -5.17
CA GLY A 158 3.05 9.38 -4.93
C GLY A 158 4.24 8.47 -5.28
N TYR A 159 5.26 9.02 -5.93
CA TYR A 159 6.58 8.40 -6.02
C TYR A 159 7.30 8.49 -4.67
N PHE A 160 8.05 7.46 -4.31
CA PHE A 160 8.80 7.42 -3.05
C PHE A 160 10.22 6.93 -3.31
N SER A 161 11.20 7.51 -2.63
CA SER A 161 12.56 6.98 -2.56
C SER A 161 13.32 7.59 -1.39
N ILE A 162 13.98 6.75 -0.60
CA ILE A 162 14.85 7.19 0.51
C ILE A 162 16.26 7.59 0.06
N ILE A 163 16.64 7.29 -1.19
CA ILE A 163 18.01 7.49 -1.71
C ILE A 163 18.10 8.48 -2.86
N SER A 164 17.06 8.56 -3.71
CA SER A 164 17.04 9.42 -4.90
C SER A 164 15.92 10.44 -4.81
N SER A 165 16.18 11.67 -5.25
CA SER A 165 15.10 12.64 -5.46
C SER A 165 14.44 12.52 -6.83
N SER A 166 14.86 11.56 -7.66
CA SER A 166 14.36 11.41 -9.03
C SER A 166 12.92 10.90 -9.04
N LYS A 167 12.08 11.59 -9.81
CA LYS A 167 10.74 11.18 -10.20
C LYS A 167 10.39 11.84 -11.55
N PRO A 168 9.42 11.30 -12.31
CA PRO A 168 9.01 11.91 -13.57
C PRO A 168 8.42 13.31 -13.34
N THR A 169 8.64 14.20 -14.30
CA THR A 169 8.14 15.59 -14.25
C THR A 169 6.63 15.63 -14.09
N GLY A 170 6.14 16.53 -13.23
CA GLY A 170 4.71 16.70 -12.96
C GLY A 170 4.09 15.58 -12.10
N LYS A 171 4.86 14.60 -11.63
CA LYS A 171 4.33 13.52 -10.79
C LYS A 171 4.35 13.84 -9.30
N CYS A 172 3.28 13.43 -8.63
CA CYS A 172 3.17 13.50 -7.18
C CYS A 172 4.27 12.70 -6.49
N SER A 173 4.71 13.20 -5.35
CA SER A 173 5.52 12.43 -4.41
C SER A 173 4.64 11.81 -3.34
N HIS A 174 5.18 10.81 -2.66
CA HIS A 174 4.57 10.14 -1.53
C HIS A 174 4.53 11.08 -0.33
N GLY A 175 5.61 11.83 -0.12
CA GLY A 175 5.74 12.82 0.95
C GLY A 175 6.34 12.24 2.23
N GLY A 176 6.36 13.04 3.30
CA GLY A 176 7.03 12.67 4.55
C GLY A 176 8.54 12.87 4.51
N SER A 177 9.17 12.88 5.69
CA SER A 177 10.56 13.28 5.87
C SER A 177 11.59 12.36 5.21
N ALA A 178 11.25 11.07 5.10
CA ALA A 178 12.08 10.05 4.47
C ALA A 178 12.03 10.07 2.93
N ASP A 179 10.98 10.64 2.33
CA ASP A 179 10.82 10.67 0.88
C ASP A 179 11.69 11.76 0.27
N ARG A 180 12.82 11.38 -0.34
CA ARG A 180 13.69 12.33 -1.06
C ARG A 180 13.05 12.83 -2.34
N THR A 181 12.09 12.13 -2.93
CA THR A 181 11.42 12.59 -4.16
C THR A 181 10.55 13.81 -3.89
N SER A 182 10.04 13.95 -2.66
CA SER A 182 9.25 15.12 -2.20
C SER A 182 10.02 16.44 -2.26
N ARG A 183 11.36 16.37 -2.35
CA ARG A 183 12.26 17.55 -2.44
C ARG A 183 12.49 18.02 -3.87
N ARG A 184 11.99 17.28 -4.86
CA ARG A 184 12.08 17.62 -6.29
C ARG A 184 10.73 18.07 -6.79
N ASP A 185 10.72 19.06 -7.67
CA ASP A 185 9.50 19.53 -8.32
C ASP A 185 8.75 18.36 -9.00
N PRO A 186 7.42 18.22 -8.81
CA PRO A 186 6.57 18.97 -7.86
C PRO A 186 6.87 18.70 -6.37
N VAL A 187 7.24 19.72 -5.58
CA VAL A 187 7.62 19.57 -4.16
C VAL A 187 6.42 19.20 -3.28
N GLY A 188 6.67 18.42 -2.23
CA GLY A 188 5.68 17.96 -1.25
C GLY A 188 5.18 16.56 -1.57
N GLY A 189 3.89 16.30 -1.46
CA GLY A 189 3.35 14.97 -1.77
C GLY A 189 1.91 14.77 -1.35
N ILE A 190 1.40 13.58 -1.65
CA ILE A 190 0.10 13.09 -1.21
C ILE A 190 0.35 12.18 -0.01
N ASN A 191 0.38 12.71 1.22
CA ASN A 191 0.63 11.92 2.43
C ASN A 191 -0.51 12.07 3.44
N LYS A 192 -1.21 10.97 3.75
CA LYS A 192 -2.29 10.94 4.76
C LYS A 192 -1.95 10.02 5.94
N ASP A 193 -0.67 9.80 6.23
CA ASP A 193 -0.20 8.92 7.31
C ASP A 193 -0.62 9.41 8.68
N THR A 194 -0.59 10.72 8.90
CA THR A 194 -0.97 11.38 10.15
C THR A 194 -1.83 12.60 9.88
N LEU A 195 -2.45 13.14 10.94
CA LEU A 195 -3.24 14.38 10.86
C LEU A 195 -2.40 15.59 10.42
N ASP A 196 -1.10 15.60 10.75
CA ASP A 196 -0.17 16.69 10.42
C ASP A 196 0.65 16.42 9.13
N SER A 197 0.34 15.33 8.43
CA SER A 197 0.96 15.03 7.14
C SER A 197 0.44 15.96 6.06
N SER A 198 1.10 15.97 4.90
CA SER A 198 0.79 16.92 3.84
C SER A 198 -0.64 16.85 3.31
N HIS A 199 -1.33 15.73 3.41
CA HIS A 199 -2.76 15.59 3.13
C HIS A 199 -3.55 15.17 4.37
N GLY A 200 -2.99 15.39 5.56
CA GLY A 200 -3.47 14.87 6.84
C GLY A 200 -4.90 15.25 7.19
N PHE A 201 -5.44 16.32 6.61
CA PHE A 201 -6.86 16.68 6.69
C PHE A 201 -7.81 15.60 6.15
N ARG A 202 -7.31 14.66 5.32
CA ARG A 202 -8.05 13.47 4.83
C ARG A 202 -7.62 12.16 5.51
N HIS A 203 -6.79 12.20 6.56
CA HIS A 203 -6.29 11.02 7.26
C HIS A 203 -7.40 10.06 7.66
N ASN A 204 -8.44 10.56 8.34
CA ASN A 204 -9.56 9.73 8.80
C ASN A 204 -10.32 9.06 7.64
N GLU A 205 -10.51 9.77 6.52
CA GLU A 205 -11.16 9.20 5.34
C GLU A 205 -10.32 8.05 4.75
N ALA A 206 -9.01 8.26 4.60
CA ALA A 206 -8.08 7.26 4.08
C ALA A 206 -7.97 6.05 5.02
N ALA A 207 -7.82 6.28 6.33
CA ALA A 207 -7.76 5.22 7.33
C ALA A 207 -9.02 4.36 7.33
N ASN A 208 -10.21 4.97 7.26
CA ASN A 208 -11.48 4.25 7.20
C ASN A 208 -11.63 3.41 5.92
N LEU A 209 -11.08 3.87 4.80
CA LEU A 209 -11.05 3.08 3.57
C LEU A 209 -10.04 1.94 3.63
N ALA A 210 -8.86 2.17 4.21
CA ALA A 210 -7.87 1.12 4.44
C ALA A 210 -8.40 0.02 5.35
N ILE A 211 -9.13 0.37 6.41
CA ILE A 211 -9.81 -0.60 7.29
C ILE A 211 -10.81 -1.42 6.50
N ARG A 212 -11.71 -0.77 5.74
CA ARG A 212 -12.72 -1.49 4.96
C ARG A 212 -12.13 -2.38 3.87
N ALA A 213 -11.08 -1.93 3.19
CA ALA A 213 -10.35 -2.75 2.22
C ALA A 213 -9.66 -3.95 2.89
N THR A 214 -9.11 -3.76 4.09
CA THR A 214 -8.52 -4.86 4.87
C THR A 214 -9.60 -5.87 5.29
N MET A 215 -10.77 -5.40 5.71
CA MET A 215 -11.91 -6.29 6.01
C MET A 215 -12.36 -7.06 4.78
N GLU A 216 -12.47 -6.42 3.62
CA GLU A 216 -12.80 -7.08 2.36
C GLU A 216 -11.76 -8.16 1.98
N LEU A 217 -10.46 -7.87 2.14
CA LEU A 217 -9.38 -8.84 1.92
C LEU A 217 -9.48 -10.03 2.87
N LEU A 218 -9.68 -9.79 4.16
CA LEU A 218 -9.76 -10.84 5.17
C LEU A 218 -10.97 -11.74 4.94
N GLU A 219 -12.12 -11.15 4.59
CA GLU A 219 -13.32 -11.91 4.24
C GLU A 219 -13.11 -12.77 2.99
N ASP A 220 -12.49 -12.21 1.95
CA ASP A 220 -12.15 -12.95 0.73
C ASP A 220 -11.20 -14.13 1.00
N ILE A 221 -10.24 -13.98 1.92
CA ILE A 221 -9.36 -15.07 2.36
C ILE A 221 -10.13 -16.10 3.20
N ARG A 222 -10.94 -15.64 4.16
CA ARG A 222 -11.74 -16.50 5.06
C ARG A 222 -12.65 -17.43 4.27
N LEU A 223 -13.35 -16.91 3.27
CA LEU A 223 -14.25 -17.69 2.41
C LEU A 223 -13.55 -18.82 1.67
N VAL A 224 -12.25 -18.71 1.39
CA VAL A 224 -11.47 -19.74 0.68
C VAL A 224 -10.74 -20.68 1.64
N ALA A 225 -10.24 -20.16 2.77
CA ALA A 225 -9.53 -20.95 3.76
C ALA A 225 -10.47 -21.81 4.64
N GLY A 226 -11.70 -21.33 4.83
CA GLY A 226 -12.63 -21.83 5.84
C GLY A 226 -12.32 -21.26 7.23
N ASP A 227 -13.34 -21.15 8.07
CA ASP A 227 -13.25 -20.48 9.38
C ASP A 227 -12.17 -21.05 10.29
N THR A 228 -12.05 -22.38 10.36
CA THR A 228 -11.07 -23.05 11.22
C THR A 228 -9.63 -22.73 10.81
N ASN A 229 -9.33 -22.75 9.50
CA ASN A 229 -7.97 -22.49 9.02
C ASN A 229 -7.64 -20.99 9.01
N PHE A 230 -8.65 -20.13 8.84
CA PHE A 230 -8.48 -18.68 8.90
C PHE A 230 -8.03 -18.20 10.28
N MET A 231 -8.51 -18.85 11.35
CA MET A 231 -8.16 -18.51 12.73
C MET A 231 -6.80 -19.06 13.19
N ARG A 232 -6.13 -19.90 12.37
CA ARG A 232 -4.85 -20.55 12.70
C ARG A 232 -3.64 -19.73 12.31
#